data_AF-K2AFR2-F1
#
_entry.id   AF-K2AFR2-F1
#
_cell.length_a   1.000
_cell.length_b   1.000
_cell.length_c   1.000
_cell.angle_alpha   90.00
_cell.angle_beta   90.00
_cell.angle_gamma   90.00
#
_symmetry.space_group_name_H-M   'P 1'
#
loop_
_entity.id
_entity.type
_entity.pdbx_description
1 polymer ?
#
loop_
_entity_poly.entity_id
_entity_poly.type
_entity_poly.pdbx_seq_one_letter_code
_entity_poly.pdbx_strand_id
1 'polypeptide(L)'
;MKKIISAVVLFFMLSTQVFAFENYFIFGLRLQENNYDIAKRIEDEFKVKIPVISLIYDDFEKWEALKLYSTFKTLGNDRVYHISINPFWHNLKDLITDKTHMWWEKKYRNLFKIIKKTNSKVIFRFLHEMNWGWYSRASDPYNFPIFWKMVWNWSREEGLDRSNILFDFSINSQDLPAVGWKITDKAESVIVCNQEMKVKTGCYTFEDYYPGDEFVDLLGVTIYNWWEWARKEDWAHWRKPAWVINEPGYWTLDRMKKFSKPIFIDEAGTTSIKETSFDNNRNISSYKLNHTWAPGNIAIWTKVKNDWIGELKNLYIDPKILGWAYFNADVTYWFTDRSKVWELDWTAIDPDKYFAYPNIIKLLNDPKMLRDPTLYFDLSDKELASKDWITNDDMYNIEDLVSKYIVFQEWDILTEQKYSDPLKFAKYQKYLEKKITNDPIFCGFVSSKFSKIKCTPNKDFSWLNDKKKVFELLKKKVDMSNIKLSNWGIWEQAEIIKKSLLVKYKTTNIAFTQKKSIKNMIDYLNYFETNYLDLR
;
A
#
# COMPACT_ATOMS: atom_id res chain seq x y z
N MET A 1 -33.80 26.64 28.78
CA MET A 1 -32.54 27.13 28.20
C MET A 1 -31.33 26.23 28.47
N LYS A 2 -30.97 25.87 29.72
CA LYS A 2 -29.76 25.04 30.00
C LYS A 2 -29.70 23.70 29.24
N LYS A 3 -30.82 22.99 29.09
CA LYS A 3 -30.87 21.73 28.33
C LYS A 3 -30.68 21.89 26.80
N ILE A 4 -31.05 23.04 26.25
CA ILE A 4 -30.87 23.36 24.82
C ILE A 4 -29.41 23.74 24.56
N ILE A 5 -28.79 24.50 25.46
CA ILE A 5 -27.37 24.85 25.37
C ILE A 5 -26.48 23.60 25.51
N SER A 6 -26.79 22.68 26.42
CA SER A 6 -26.06 21.40 26.52
C SER A 6 -26.25 20.50 25.28
N ALA A 7 -27.43 20.52 24.66
CA ALA A 7 -27.66 19.77 23.42
C ALA A 7 -26.91 20.39 22.22
N VAL A 8 -26.86 21.72 22.11
CA VAL A 8 -26.11 22.43 21.06
C VAL A 8 -24.60 22.28 21.26
N VAL A 9 -24.09 22.29 22.50
CA VAL A 9 -22.68 22.02 22.81
C VAL A 9 -22.32 20.56 22.54
N LEU A 10 -23.21 19.60 22.84
CA LEU A 10 -23.00 18.20 22.43
C LEU A 10 -23.04 18.04 20.90
N PHE A 11 -23.92 18.76 20.20
CA PHE A 11 -24.01 18.70 18.74
C PHE A 11 -22.77 19.32 18.07
N PHE A 12 -22.23 20.42 18.62
CA PHE A 12 -20.98 21.03 18.17
C PHE A 12 -19.74 20.20 18.53
N MET A 13 -19.73 19.49 19.67
CA MET A 13 -18.65 18.55 20.01
C MET A 13 -18.74 17.23 19.26
N LEU A 14 -19.93 16.82 18.81
CA LEU A 14 -20.12 15.65 17.95
C LEU A 14 -19.87 15.95 16.47
N SER A 15 -20.03 17.20 16.02
CA SER A 15 -19.74 17.60 14.63
C SER A 15 -18.25 17.85 14.36
N THR A 16 -17.41 18.05 15.39
CA THR A 16 -15.96 18.21 15.21
C THR A 16 -15.18 16.90 15.19
N GLN A 17 -15.83 15.76 15.48
CA GLN A 17 -15.21 14.42 15.40
C GLN A 17 -15.50 13.67 14.09
N VAL A 18 -16.23 14.28 13.15
CA VAL A 18 -16.59 13.64 11.86
C VAL A 18 -15.56 13.93 10.76
N PHE A 19 -14.54 14.76 11.00
CA PHE A 19 -13.36 14.83 10.13
C PHE A 19 -12.35 13.72 10.46
N ALA A 20 -12.83 12.48 10.57
CA ALA A 20 -11.98 11.31 10.72
C ALA A 20 -11.24 11.04 9.38
N PHE A 21 -10.17 11.81 9.20
CA PHE A 21 -8.96 11.60 8.41
C PHE A 21 -9.00 10.58 7.26
N GLU A 22 -9.56 11.00 6.12
CA GLU A 22 -9.33 10.47 4.76
C GLU A 22 -7.98 10.92 4.15
N ASN A 23 -6.99 11.32 4.95
CA ASN A 23 -6.37 12.64 4.73
C ASN A 23 -4.84 12.76 4.52
N TYR A 24 -4.06 11.74 4.14
CA TYR A 24 -2.59 11.90 4.02
C TYR A 24 -1.90 11.11 2.91
N PHE A 25 -2.60 10.78 1.82
CA PHE A 25 -1.95 10.09 0.72
C PHE A 25 -1.07 11.06 -0.08
N ILE A 26 0.22 10.74 -0.29
CA ILE A 26 1.17 11.63 -0.98
C ILE A 26 1.83 10.92 -2.17
N PHE A 27 1.80 11.56 -3.34
CA PHE A 27 2.44 11.07 -4.56
C PHE A 27 3.76 11.80 -4.87
N GLY A 28 4.82 11.08 -5.22
CA GLY A 28 6.10 11.67 -5.58
C GLY A 28 6.70 11.14 -6.86
N LEU A 29 7.73 11.84 -7.33
CA LEU A 29 8.58 11.39 -8.44
C LEU A 29 10.03 11.33 -7.99
N ARG A 30 10.71 10.23 -8.28
CA ARG A 30 12.17 10.22 -8.34
C ARG A 30 12.60 10.95 -9.60
N LEU A 31 13.44 11.96 -9.47
CA LEU A 31 13.90 12.74 -10.63
C LEU A 31 15.10 12.10 -11.31
N GLN A 32 15.08 12.02 -12.64
CA GLN A 32 16.24 11.65 -13.46
C GLN A 32 17.47 12.47 -13.01
N GLU A 33 18.57 11.76 -12.74
CA GLU A 33 19.86 12.34 -12.32
C GLU A 33 19.79 13.29 -11.10
N ASN A 34 18.75 13.20 -10.27
CA ASN A 34 18.52 14.12 -9.13
C ASN A 34 18.44 15.60 -9.55
N ASN A 35 17.99 15.91 -10.77
CA ASN A 35 17.96 17.27 -11.28
C ASN A 35 16.63 17.98 -10.98
N TYR A 36 16.66 19.02 -10.13
CA TYR A 36 15.47 19.79 -9.77
C TYR A 36 14.86 20.55 -10.95
N ASP A 37 15.64 20.91 -11.97
CA ASP A 37 15.12 21.60 -13.15
C ASP A 37 14.09 20.75 -13.90
N ILE A 38 14.22 19.42 -13.83
CA ILE A 38 13.25 18.49 -14.43
C ILE A 38 11.90 18.62 -13.72
N ALA A 39 11.89 18.71 -12.38
CA ALA A 39 10.65 18.91 -11.64
C ALA A 39 9.95 20.21 -12.06
N LYS A 40 10.68 21.33 -12.17
CA LYS A 40 10.11 22.60 -12.62
C LYS A 40 9.51 22.49 -14.02
N ARG A 41 10.24 21.91 -14.97
CA ARG A 41 9.74 21.72 -16.34
C ARG A 41 8.49 20.85 -16.36
N ILE A 42 8.46 19.76 -15.58
CA ILE A 42 7.26 18.92 -15.45
C ILE A 42 6.08 19.74 -14.92
N GLU A 43 6.27 20.49 -13.82
CA GLU A 43 5.22 21.29 -13.20
C GLU A 43 4.69 22.37 -14.17
N ASP A 44 5.60 23.06 -14.88
CA ASP A 44 5.28 24.14 -15.82
C ASP A 44 4.58 23.62 -17.08
N GLU A 45 5.05 22.52 -17.65
CA GLU A 45 4.59 21.98 -18.93
C GLU A 45 3.26 21.23 -18.80
N PHE A 46 3.16 20.37 -17.77
CA PHE A 46 1.99 19.53 -17.56
C PHE A 46 0.99 20.11 -16.58
N LYS A 47 1.25 21.32 -16.04
CA LYS A 47 0.36 22.05 -15.11
C LYS A 47 0.01 21.23 -13.87
N VAL A 48 1.03 20.61 -13.29
CA VAL A 48 0.95 19.76 -12.09
C VAL A 48 1.83 20.33 -10.99
N LYS A 49 1.65 19.85 -9.75
CA LYS A 49 2.61 20.06 -8.65
C LYS A 49 3.10 18.71 -8.18
N ILE A 50 4.40 18.57 -7.90
CA ILE A 50 5.00 17.34 -7.39
C ILE A 50 5.20 17.51 -5.86
N PRO A 51 4.37 16.89 -5.00
CA PRO A 51 4.43 17.12 -3.56
C PRO A 51 5.56 16.33 -2.88
N VAL A 52 6.04 15.24 -3.49
CA VAL A 52 7.27 14.55 -3.04
C VAL A 52 8.32 14.48 -4.13
N ILE A 53 9.50 15.01 -3.84
CA ILE A 53 10.67 14.93 -4.70
C ILE A 53 11.61 13.87 -4.14
N SER A 54 11.79 12.77 -4.88
CA SER A 54 12.71 11.70 -4.50
C SER A 54 14.06 11.85 -5.21
N LEU A 55 15.16 11.76 -4.44
CA LEU A 55 16.54 11.89 -4.91
C LEU A 55 17.39 10.77 -4.31
N ILE A 56 18.25 10.15 -5.12
CA ILE A 56 19.05 8.99 -4.74
C ILE A 56 20.53 9.24 -5.01
N TYR A 57 21.33 9.11 -3.97
CA TYR A 57 22.75 9.37 -3.94
C TYR A 57 23.49 8.09 -3.51
N ASP A 58 24.16 7.43 -4.45
CA ASP A 58 24.99 6.24 -4.18
C ASP A 58 26.34 6.59 -3.54
N ASP A 59 26.72 7.87 -3.66
CA ASP A 59 27.71 8.54 -2.83
C ASP A 59 27.18 9.95 -2.49
N PHE A 60 27.74 10.65 -1.50
CA PHE A 60 27.31 12.00 -1.14
C PHE A 60 28.49 12.97 -1.00
N GLU A 61 28.99 13.36 -2.16
CA GLU A 61 30.10 14.27 -2.32
C GLU A 61 29.72 15.75 -2.16
N LYS A 62 30.74 16.60 -2.06
CA LYS A 62 30.55 18.05 -1.85
C LYS A 62 29.65 18.68 -2.92
N TRP A 63 29.77 18.26 -4.18
CA TRP A 63 28.97 18.82 -5.27
C TRP A 63 27.50 18.35 -5.22
N GLU A 64 27.24 17.12 -4.77
CA GLU A 64 25.88 16.60 -4.54
C GLU A 64 25.20 17.33 -3.40
N ALA A 65 25.95 17.62 -2.32
CA ALA A 65 25.46 18.46 -1.24
C ALA A 65 25.09 19.87 -1.71
N LEU A 66 25.88 20.47 -2.62
CA LEU A 66 25.54 21.76 -3.25
C LEU A 66 24.30 21.65 -4.15
N LYS A 67 24.18 20.55 -4.91
CA LYS A 67 23.00 20.27 -5.74
C LYS A 67 21.75 20.16 -4.87
N LEU A 68 21.80 19.38 -3.80
CA LEU A 68 20.71 19.20 -2.85
C LEU A 68 20.30 20.52 -2.19
N TYR A 69 21.27 21.32 -1.73
CA TYR A 69 21.00 22.65 -1.18
C TYR A 69 20.29 23.54 -2.20
N SER A 70 20.73 23.51 -3.47
CA SER A 70 20.10 24.26 -4.56
C SER A 70 18.69 23.76 -4.85
N THR A 71 18.47 22.44 -4.81
CA THR A 71 17.14 21.83 -4.94
C THR A 71 16.19 22.35 -3.88
N PHE A 72 16.56 22.25 -2.59
CA PHE A 72 15.72 22.75 -1.49
C PHE A 72 15.41 24.24 -1.61
N LYS A 73 16.42 25.05 -1.92
CA LYS A 73 16.25 26.49 -2.06
C LYS A 73 15.36 26.88 -3.25
N THR A 74 15.41 26.09 -4.32
CA THR A 74 14.69 26.41 -5.57
C THR A 74 13.27 25.89 -5.56
N LEU A 75 13.05 24.66 -5.07
CA LEU A 75 11.73 24.04 -5.06
C LEU A 75 10.90 24.39 -3.82
N GLY A 76 11.52 24.92 -2.76
CA GLY A 76 10.84 25.45 -1.58
C GLY A 76 10.50 24.40 -0.52
N ASN A 77 9.77 24.82 0.51
CA ASN A 77 9.48 24.01 1.70
C ASN A 77 8.00 23.58 1.80
N ASP A 78 7.22 23.80 0.75
CA ASP A 78 5.80 23.44 0.62
C ASP A 78 5.61 22.01 0.07
N ARG A 79 6.66 21.20 0.20
CA ARG A 79 6.78 19.82 -0.31
C ARG A 79 7.72 19.02 0.59
N VAL A 80 7.67 17.70 0.44
CA VAL A 80 8.56 16.78 1.15
C VAL A 80 9.64 16.24 0.23
N TYR A 81 10.84 16.07 0.76
CA TYR A 81 11.96 15.50 0.03
C TYR A 81 12.26 14.10 0.53
N HIS A 82 12.17 13.12 -0.35
CA HIS A 82 12.54 11.73 -0.06
C HIS A 82 14.00 11.51 -0.50
N ILE A 83 14.93 11.48 0.45
CA ILE A 83 16.36 11.52 0.17
C ILE A 83 17.00 10.20 0.54
N SER A 84 17.62 9.56 -0.45
CA SER A 84 18.40 8.33 -0.25
C SER A 84 19.89 8.62 -0.31
N ILE A 85 20.64 8.31 0.74
CA ILE A 85 22.10 8.37 0.75
C ILE A 85 22.64 7.05 1.30
N ASN A 86 23.48 6.36 0.53
CA ASN A 86 23.94 5.02 0.91
C ASN A 86 25.46 4.88 0.80
N PRO A 87 26.11 4.20 1.75
CA PRO A 87 27.52 3.84 1.64
C PRO A 87 27.67 2.59 0.77
N PHE A 88 27.34 2.71 -0.51
CA PHE A 88 27.12 1.59 -1.44
C PHE A 88 28.28 0.57 -1.45
N TRP A 89 29.52 1.05 -1.40
CA TRP A 89 30.73 0.23 -1.56
C TRP A 89 31.40 -0.20 -0.25
N HIS A 90 30.77 0.04 0.91
CA HIS A 90 31.42 -0.19 2.21
C HIS A 90 30.72 -1.25 3.05
N ASN A 91 31.52 -2.03 3.79
CA ASN A 91 31.02 -2.91 4.84
C ASN A 91 30.60 -2.09 6.06
N LEU A 92 29.46 -2.41 6.67
CA LEU A 92 28.99 -1.78 7.90
C LEU A 92 29.98 -1.94 9.06
N LYS A 93 30.62 -3.10 9.19
CA LYS A 93 31.64 -3.34 10.22
C LYS A 93 32.78 -2.31 10.14
N ASP A 94 33.26 -2.02 8.93
CA ASP A 94 34.35 -1.08 8.71
C ASP A 94 33.88 0.36 8.97
N LEU A 95 32.67 0.71 8.55
CA LEU A 95 32.07 2.01 8.86
C LEU A 95 31.91 2.27 10.37
N ILE A 96 31.72 1.21 11.17
CA ILE A 96 31.56 1.30 12.63
C ILE A 96 32.93 1.36 13.33
N THR A 97 33.87 0.51 12.92
CA THR A 97 35.09 0.24 13.71
C THR A 97 36.35 0.91 13.19
N ASP A 98 36.41 1.23 11.91
CA ASP A 98 37.60 1.80 11.29
C ASP A 98 37.52 3.33 11.23
N LYS A 99 38.42 3.98 11.97
CA LYS A 99 38.52 5.44 12.01
C LYS A 99 38.79 6.07 10.65
N THR A 100 39.36 5.33 9.69
CA THR A 100 39.59 5.84 8.33
C THR A 100 38.28 6.05 7.57
N HIS A 101 37.17 5.46 8.01
CA HIS A 101 35.84 5.59 7.40
C HIS A 101 34.94 6.64 8.07
N MET A 102 35.45 7.40 9.05
CA MET A 102 34.72 8.50 9.72
C MET A 102 34.28 9.62 8.78
N TRP A 103 34.76 9.68 7.54
CA TRP A 103 34.27 10.65 6.56
C TRP A 103 32.79 10.45 6.19
N TRP A 104 32.23 9.25 6.37
CA TRP A 104 30.78 9.02 6.20
C TRP A 104 29.95 9.77 7.23
N GLU A 105 30.40 9.83 8.48
CA GLU A 105 29.76 10.67 9.51
C GLU A 105 29.70 12.13 9.03
N LYS A 106 30.80 12.64 8.47
CA LYS A 106 30.85 14.00 7.94
C LYS A 106 29.86 14.20 6.79
N LYS A 107 29.68 13.21 5.91
CA LYS A 107 28.69 13.25 4.80
C LYS A 107 27.26 13.37 5.35
N TYR A 108 26.87 12.51 6.30
CA TYR A 108 25.54 12.57 6.92
C TYR A 108 25.31 13.86 7.71
N ARG A 109 26.28 14.30 8.53
CA ARG A 109 26.17 15.56 9.27
C ARG A 109 26.05 16.77 8.32
N ASN A 110 26.71 16.73 7.16
CA ASN A 110 26.56 17.78 6.16
C ASN A 110 25.14 17.81 5.58
N LEU A 111 24.54 16.65 5.28
CA LEU A 111 23.12 16.55 4.94
C LEU A 111 22.25 17.18 6.04
N PHE A 112 22.44 16.78 7.30
CA PHE A 112 21.61 17.25 8.42
C PHE A 112 21.71 18.77 8.61
N LYS A 113 22.91 19.35 8.46
CA LYS A 113 23.11 20.81 8.47
C LYS A 113 22.39 21.50 7.31
N ILE A 114 22.37 20.90 6.12
CA ILE A 114 21.62 21.42 4.97
C ILE A 114 20.12 21.42 5.25
N ILE A 115 19.58 20.32 5.77
CA ILE A 115 18.16 20.19 6.16
C ILE A 115 17.79 21.30 7.15
N LYS A 116 18.56 21.43 8.24
CA LYS A 116 18.33 22.46 9.26
C LYS A 116 18.40 23.88 8.70
N LYS A 117 19.44 24.17 7.92
CA LYS A 117 19.68 25.51 7.34
C LYS A 117 18.58 25.93 6.36
N THR A 118 18.00 24.97 5.65
CA THR A 118 16.94 25.23 4.65
C THR A 118 15.53 25.12 5.23
N ASN A 119 15.40 24.58 6.45
CA ASN A 119 14.12 24.23 7.07
C ASN A 119 13.28 23.28 6.17
N SER A 120 13.96 22.35 5.50
CA SER A 120 13.31 21.38 4.62
C SER A 120 12.72 20.22 5.41
N LYS A 121 11.63 19.64 4.92
CA LYS A 121 11.00 18.43 5.46
C LYS A 121 11.50 17.21 4.68
N VAL A 122 12.20 16.30 5.34
CA VAL A 122 12.90 15.18 4.69
C VAL A 122 12.43 13.82 5.21
N ILE A 123 12.00 12.95 4.30
CA ILE A 123 11.99 11.51 4.54
C ILE A 123 13.38 11.00 4.17
N PHE A 124 14.14 10.56 5.16
CA PHE A 124 15.52 10.16 5.01
C PHE A 124 15.64 8.64 5.01
N ARG A 125 16.04 8.13 3.85
CA ARG A 125 16.24 6.72 3.57
C ARG A 125 17.73 6.44 3.45
N PHE A 126 18.24 5.49 4.19
CA PHE A 126 19.63 5.05 4.07
C PHE A 126 19.72 3.58 4.40
N LEU A 127 20.75 2.92 3.89
CA LEU A 127 20.88 1.47 3.95
C LEU A 127 19.66 0.70 3.39
N HIS A 128 18.95 1.28 2.41
CA HIS A 128 17.75 0.67 1.82
C HIS A 128 18.01 -0.70 1.19
N GLU A 129 16.94 -1.51 1.16
CA GLU A 129 16.87 -2.88 0.62
C GLU A 129 17.97 -3.79 1.16
N MET A 130 18.20 -3.70 2.47
CA MET A 130 19.15 -4.55 3.19
C MET A 130 18.81 -6.05 3.11
N ASN A 131 17.56 -6.39 2.80
CA ASN A 131 17.10 -7.74 2.55
C ASN A 131 17.34 -8.22 1.10
N TRP A 132 18.05 -7.46 0.27
CA TRP A 132 18.44 -7.86 -1.08
C TRP A 132 19.96 -7.92 -1.27
N GLY A 133 20.45 -9.05 -1.81
CA GLY A 133 21.86 -9.42 -1.86
C GLY A 133 22.77 -8.63 -2.82
N TRP A 134 22.31 -7.55 -3.45
CA TRP A 134 23.13 -6.74 -4.35
C TRP A 134 23.89 -5.62 -3.63
N TYR A 135 23.58 -5.32 -2.37
CA TYR A 135 24.28 -4.29 -1.59
C TYR A 135 25.29 -4.87 -0.61
N SER A 136 26.39 -4.15 -0.37
CA SER A 136 27.44 -4.53 0.61
C SER A 136 26.93 -4.69 2.05
N ARG A 137 25.85 -3.97 2.38
CA ARG A 137 25.13 -3.99 3.66
C ARG A 137 24.16 -5.17 3.80
N ALA A 138 23.87 -5.85 2.69
CA ALA A 138 23.01 -7.01 2.72
C ALA A 138 23.73 -8.16 3.44
N SER A 139 22.97 -9.02 4.11
CA SER A 139 23.48 -10.14 4.89
C SER A 139 24.29 -9.78 6.15
N ASP A 140 24.22 -8.53 6.63
CA ASP A 140 24.81 -8.10 7.92
C ASP A 140 23.77 -7.54 8.92
N PRO A 141 22.83 -8.38 9.41
CA PRO A 141 21.80 -7.95 10.36
C PRO A 141 22.36 -7.56 11.74
N TYR A 142 23.62 -7.90 12.05
CA TYR A 142 24.24 -7.57 13.32
C TYR A 142 24.73 -6.12 13.35
N ASN A 143 25.50 -5.69 12.35
CA ASN A 143 26.04 -4.34 12.31
C ASN A 143 25.04 -3.30 11.79
N PHE A 144 24.04 -3.71 11.01
CA PHE A 144 22.97 -2.84 10.52
C PHE A 144 22.32 -1.97 11.61
N PRO A 145 21.73 -2.54 12.68
CA PRO A 145 21.06 -1.73 13.68
C PRO A 145 22.04 -0.85 14.47
N ILE A 146 23.32 -1.22 14.56
CA ILE A 146 24.34 -0.40 15.23
C ILE A 146 24.61 0.86 14.40
N PHE A 147 24.95 0.70 13.13
CA PHE A 147 25.22 1.84 12.25
C PHE A 147 23.99 2.72 12.07
N TRP A 148 22.80 2.12 11.99
CA TRP A 148 21.54 2.86 11.93
C TRP A 148 21.38 3.84 13.10
N LYS A 149 21.58 3.35 14.33
CA LYS A 149 21.48 4.15 15.55
C LYS A 149 22.52 5.26 15.61
N MET A 150 23.73 5.03 15.09
CA MET A 150 24.76 6.06 14.98
C MET A 150 24.30 7.22 14.10
N VAL A 151 23.81 6.92 12.89
CA VAL A 151 23.31 7.95 11.95
C VAL A 151 22.10 8.69 12.53
N TRP A 152 21.20 7.97 13.19
CA TRP A 152 20.07 8.58 13.89
C TRP A 152 20.54 9.55 14.99
N ASN A 153 21.48 9.12 15.85
CA ASN A 153 22.05 9.97 16.91
C ASN A 153 22.73 11.22 16.35
N TRP A 154 23.49 11.09 15.26
CA TRP A 154 24.12 12.24 14.60
C TRP A 154 23.08 13.27 14.13
N SER A 155 21.89 12.83 13.67
CA SER A 155 20.81 13.77 13.33
C SER A 155 20.30 14.55 14.55
N ARG A 156 20.18 13.88 15.70
CA ARG A 156 19.73 14.51 16.96
C ARG A 156 20.77 15.47 17.51
N GLU A 157 22.05 15.12 17.43
CA GLU A 157 23.16 15.98 17.82
C GLU A 157 23.26 17.25 16.97
N GLU A 158 22.92 17.17 15.68
CA GLU A 158 22.77 18.35 14.81
C GLU A 158 21.47 19.13 15.10
N GLY A 159 20.67 18.67 16.06
CA GLY A 159 19.44 19.30 16.54
C GLY A 159 18.30 19.21 15.53
N LEU A 160 18.22 18.11 14.78
CA LEU A 160 17.03 17.76 14.01
C LEU A 160 16.09 16.89 14.86
N ASP A 161 14.79 17.08 14.66
CA ASP A 161 13.75 16.22 15.21
C ASP A 161 12.75 15.76 14.13
N ARG A 162 11.65 15.12 14.55
CA ARG A 162 10.58 14.66 13.64
C ARG A 162 9.91 15.79 12.86
N SER A 163 10.04 17.04 13.30
CA SER A 163 9.56 18.20 12.54
C SER A 163 10.44 18.52 11.32
N ASN A 164 11.64 17.93 11.21
CA ASN A 164 12.54 18.16 10.08
C ASN A 164 12.81 16.88 9.29
N ILE A 165 13.02 15.76 9.97
CA ILE A 165 13.53 14.53 9.37
C ILE A 165 12.82 13.29 9.94
N LEU A 166 12.42 12.40 9.05
CA LEU A 166 11.81 11.11 9.36
C LEU A 166 12.73 10.00 8.84
N PHE A 167 13.02 9.03 9.69
CA PHE A 167 13.88 7.89 9.37
C PHE A 167 13.05 6.76 8.75
N ASP A 168 13.37 6.43 7.50
CA ASP A 168 12.64 5.47 6.68
C ASP A 168 13.39 4.14 6.53
N PHE A 169 12.92 3.10 7.23
CA PHE A 169 13.47 1.75 7.17
C PHE A 169 12.93 1.03 5.92
N SER A 170 13.68 1.18 4.83
CA SER A 170 13.27 0.75 3.50
C SER A 170 13.76 -0.64 3.12
N ILE A 171 12.82 -1.50 2.74
CA ILE A 171 13.06 -2.90 2.37
C ILE A 171 12.78 -3.12 0.88
N ASN A 172 13.31 -4.20 0.31
CA ASN A 172 12.79 -4.71 -0.94
C ASN A 172 11.52 -5.53 -0.68
N SER A 173 10.56 -5.53 -1.62
CA SER A 173 9.36 -6.35 -1.55
C SER A 173 9.61 -7.86 -1.39
N GLN A 174 10.79 -8.35 -1.74
CA GLN A 174 11.22 -9.74 -1.59
C GLN A 174 12.47 -9.84 -0.71
N ASP A 175 12.52 -10.85 0.15
CA ASP A 175 13.73 -11.19 0.92
C ASP A 175 14.64 -12.08 0.07
N LEU A 176 15.68 -11.47 -0.52
CA LEU A 176 16.66 -12.11 -1.38
C LEU A 176 18.11 -11.89 -0.89
N PRO A 177 18.47 -12.27 0.35
CA PRO A 177 19.82 -12.07 0.87
C PRO A 177 20.88 -12.82 0.04
N ALA A 178 22.12 -12.31 0.04
CA ALA A 178 23.24 -12.96 -0.65
C ALA A 178 23.74 -14.20 0.11
N VAL A 179 24.20 -15.22 -0.63
CA VAL A 179 24.92 -16.37 -0.07
C VAL A 179 26.33 -15.94 0.35
N GLY A 180 26.59 -15.91 1.66
CA GLY A 180 27.92 -15.62 2.22
C GLY A 180 28.27 -14.12 2.31
N TRP A 181 29.28 -13.80 3.12
CA TRP A 181 29.71 -12.42 3.46
C TRP A 181 30.49 -11.69 2.35
N LYS A 182 30.45 -12.16 1.10
CA LYS A 182 31.23 -11.54 0.02
C LYS A 182 30.48 -10.32 -0.53
N ILE A 183 30.98 -9.16 -0.14
CA ILE A 183 30.61 -7.84 -0.65
C ILE A 183 30.79 -7.78 -2.18
N THR A 184 29.84 -7.13 -2.87
CA THR A 184 29.86 -6.65 -4.26
C THR A 184 29.81 -7.69 -5.37
N ASP A 185 28.93 -7.44 -6.35
CA ASP A 185 28.89 -7.81 -7.79
C ASP A 185 29.12 -9.29 -8.17
N LYS A 186 29.41 -10.12 -7.16
CA LYS A 186 29.87 -11.50 -7.19
C LYS A 186 29.21 -12.29 -6.09
N ALA A 187 28.06 -11.83 -5.56
CA ALA A 187 27.17 -12.73 -4.87
C ALA A 187 26.88 -13.86 -5.85
N GLU A 188 27.49 -15.03 -5.62
CA GLU A 188 27.44 -16.17 -6.55
C GLU A 188 25.98 -16.60 -6.81
N SER A 189 25.10 -16.29 -5.86
CA SER A 189 23.64 -16.36 -5.99
C SER A 189 22.94 -15.56 -4.87
N VAL A 190 21.72 -15.08 -5.15
CA VAL A 190 20.76 -14.65 -4.13
C VAL A 190 19.95 -15.86 -3.64
N ILE A 191 19.57 -15.88 -2.37
CA ILE A 191 18.73 -16.93 -1.78
C ILE A 191 17.30 -16.42 -1.74
N VAL A 192 16.35 -17.18 -2.28
CA VAL A 192 14.92 -16.92 -2.03
C VAL A 192 14.60 -17.24 -0.57
N CYS A 193 14.48 -16.20 0.27
CA CYS A 193 14.25 -16.35 1.71
C CYS A 193 12.80 -16.01 2.10
N ASN A 194 11.84 -16.81 1.62
CA ASN A 194 10.47 -16.68 2.10
C ASN A 194 10.34 -17.18 3.56
N GLN A 195 9.17 -17.00 4.19
CA GLN A 195 8.99 -17.34 5.61
C GLN A 195 9.21 -18.84 5.92
N GLU A 196 8.84 -19.72 4.99
CA GLU A 196 9.09 -21.16 5.12
C GLU A 196 10.59 -21.48 5.06
N MET A 197 11.30 -20.86 4.11
CA MET A 197 12.73 -21.03 3.96
C MET A 197 13.49 -20.45 5.15
N LYS A 198 13.06 -19.30 5.70
CA LYS A 198 13.62 -18.74 6.93
C LYS A 198 13.61 -19.76 8.06
N VAL A 199 12.48 -20.44 8.29
CA VAL A 199 12.36 -21.48 9.32
C VAL A 199 13.30 -22.65 9.05
N LYS A 200 13.45 -23.04 7.78
CA LYS A 200 14.25 -24.19 7.37
C LYS A 200 15.76 -23.95 7.41
N THR A 201 16.22 -22.77 6.96
CA THR A 201 17.64 -22.51 6.71
C THR A 201 18.23 -21.42 7.60
N GLY A 202 17.40 -20.67 8.33
CA GLY A 202 17.83 -19.51 9.09
C GLY A 202 18.32 -18.35 8.20
N CYS A 203 17.89 -18.30 6.94
CA CYS A 203 18.23 -17.17 6.07
C CYS A 203 17.64 -15.86 6.62
N TYR A 204 18.31 -14.75 6.34
CA TYR A 204 17.89 -13.45 6.86
C TYR A 204 16.76 -12.85 6.05
N THR A 205 15.88 -12.18 6.77
CA THR A 205 14.74 -11.41 6.27
C THR A 205 14.81 -9.99 6.83
N PHE A 206 14.05 -9.05 6.29
CA PHE A 206 14.13 -7.67 6.73
C PHE A 206 13.90 -7.45 8.24
N GLU A 207 13.11 -8.29 8.91
CA GLU A 207 12.87 -8.14 10.36
C GLU A 207 14.15 -8.30 11.19
N ASP A 208 15.13 -9.05 10.67
CA ASP A 208 16.40 -9.30 11.37
C ASP A 208 17.28 -8.05 11.41
N TYR A 209 16.99 -7.03 10.59
CA TYR A 209 17.74 -5.77 10.50
C TYR A 209 17.09 -4.63 11.30
N TYR A 210 15.88 -4.84 11.85
CA TYR A 210 15.11 -3.75 12.43
C TYR A 210 15.81 -3.11 13.64
N PRO A 211 16.12 -1.80 13.63
CA PRO A 211 16.91 -1.16 14.68
C PRO A 211 16.12 -0.87 15.96
N GLY A 212 14.79 -1.00 15.91
CA GLY A 212 13.86 -0.74 17.01
C GLY A 212 12.97 0.48 16.75
N ASP A 213 11.78 0.48 17.34
CA ASP A 213 10.72 1.47 17.09
C ASP A 213 11.14 2.92 17.37
N GLU A 214 12.08 3.14 18.28
CA GLU A 214 12.59 4.47 18.61
C GLU A 214 13.34 5.12 17.43
N PHE A 215 14.00 4.32 16.61
CA PHE A 215 14.92 4.77 15.56
C PHE A 215 14.30 4.79 14.17
N VAL A 216 13.02 4.43 14.06
CA VAL A 216 12.29 4.29 12.80
C VAL A 216 10.97 5.06 12.88
N ASP A 217 10.78 5.99 11.95
CA ASP A 217 9.56 6.78 11.83
C ASP A 217 8.62 6.19 10.78
N LEU A 218 9.18 5.63 9.71
CA LEU A 218 8.47 5.04 8.57
C LEU A 218 9.06 3.67 8.21
N LEU A 219 8.21 2.78 7.69
CA LEU A 219 8.66 1.61 6.94
C LEU A 219 8.56 1.90 5.46
N GLY A 220 9.66 1.71 4.76
CA GLY A 220 9.77 1.91 3.33
C GLY A 220 9.71 0.59 2.59
N VAL A 221 9.19 0.58 1.36
CA VAL A 221 9.27 -0.59 0.48
C VAL A 221 9.47 -0.21 -0.98
N THR A 222 10.37 -0.92 -1.65
CA THR A 222 10.55 -0.87 -3.10
C THR A 222 9.66 -1.91 -3.78
N ILE A 223 8.90 -1.48 -4.80
CA ILE A 223 8.07 -2.35 -5.65
C ILE A 223 8.37 -2.09 -7.14
N TYR A 224 8.90 -3.12 -7.81
CA TYR A 224 9.13 -3.07 -9.25
C TYR A 224 8.35 -4.17 -9.96
N ASN A 225 7.70 -3.79 -11.05
CA ASN A 225 7.09 -4.71 -11.98
C ASN A 225 7.94 -4.83 -13.24
N TRP A 226 8.68 -5.93 -13.29
CA TRP A 226 9.69 -6.22 -14.30
C TRP A 226 9.12 -6.83 -15.58
N TRP A 227 7.82 -7.13 -15.65
CA TRP A 227 7.17 -7.80 -16.80
C TRP A 227 7.72 -9.19 -17.14
N GLU A 228 6.89 -10.01 -17.80
CA GLU A 228 7.33 -11.30 -18.32
C GLU A 228 8.42 -11.06 -19.37
N TRP A 229 9.61 -11.63 -19.15
CA TRP A 229 10.71 -11.67 -20.13
C TRP A 229 11.46 -10.37 -20.42
N ALA A 230 11.22 -9.30 -19.67
CA ALA A 230 12.15 -8.17 -19.67
C ALA A 230 13.50 -8.56 -19.01
N ARG A 231 13.46 -9.61 -18.19
CA ARG A 231 14.61 -10.28 -17.58
C ARG A 231 14.55 -11.79 -17.84
N LYS A 232 15.68 -12.49 -17.65
CA LYS A 232 15.77 -13.94 -17.85
C LYS A 232 15.19 -14.72 -16.67
N GLU A 233 15.17 -14.10 -15.51
CA GLU A 233 14.80 -14.73 -14.25
C GLU A 233 13.30 -14.98 -14.12
N ASP A 234 12.89 -16.18 -13.71
CA ASP A 234 11.47 -16.58 -13.62
C ASP A 234 10.64 -15.74 -12.64
N TRP A 235 11.28 -15.10 -11.67
CA TRP A 235 10.63 -14.19 -10.73
C TRP A 235 10.23 -12.85 -11.37
N ALA A 236 10.84 -12.49 -12.51
CA ALA A 236 10.53 -11.29 -13.26
C ALA A 236 9.35 -11.56 -14.21
N HIS A 237 8.15 -11.39 -13.69
CA HIS A 237 6.92 -11.49 -14.48
C HIS A 237 5.95 -10.36 -14.16
N TRP A 238 4.97 -10.19 -15.06
CA TRP A 238 3.95 -9.16 -14.92
C TRP A 238 3.12 -9.37 -13.65
N ARG A 239 3.05 -8.32 -12.81
CA ARG A 239 2.24 -8.30 -11.60
C ARG A 239 1.62 -6.94 -11.38
N LYS A 240 0.41 -6.93 -10.80
CA LYS A 240 -0.23 -5.71 -10.32
C LYS A 240 0.52 -5.15 -9.10
N PRO A 241 0.49 -3.83 -8.83
CA PRO A 241 1.22 -3.25 -7.69
C PRO A 241 0.93 -3.93 -6.34
N ALA A 242 -0.34 -4.20 -6.04
CA ALA A 242 -0.77 -4.88 -4.82
C ALA A 242 -0.25 -6.33 -4.69
N TRP A 243 0.06 -6.97 -5.82
CA TRP A 243 0.64 -8.31 -5.84
C TRP A 243 2.15 -8.28 -5.70
N VAL A 244 2.82 -7.22 -6.17
CA VAL A 244 4.27 -7.05 -5.98
C VAL A 244 4.57 -6.87 -4.48
N ILE A 245 3.85 -5.95 -3.81
CA ILE A 245 4.10 -5.65 -2.38
C ILE A 245 3.71 -6.80 -1.43
N ASN A 246 2.78 -7.67 -1.85
CA ASN A 246 2.29 -8.78 -1.03
C ASN A 246 2.33 -10.10 -1.80
N GLU A 247 3.47 -10.37 -2.44
CA GLU A 247 3.65 -11.59 -3.22
C GLU A 247 3.45 -12.84 -2.35
N PRO A 248 2.72 -13.86 -2.86
CA PRO A 248 2.58 -15.13 -2.17
C PRO A 248 3.92 -15.72 -1.74
N GLY A 249 4.03 -16.05 -0.45
CA GLY A 249 5.25 -16.59 0.16
C GLY A 249 6.06 -15.53 0.91
N TYR A 250 6.12 -14.30 0.41
CA TYR A 250 6.79 -13.20 1.11
C TYR A 250 5.87 -12.48 2.07
N TRP A 251 4.62 -12.21 1.67
CA TRP A 251 3.61 -11.53 2.49
C TRP A 251 4.13 -10.22 3.12
N THR A 252 4.92 -9.48 2.35
CA THR A 252 5.76 -8.38 2.85
C THR A 252 4.93 -7.26 3.46
N LEU A 253 3.87 -6.81 2.78
CA LEU A 253 2.96 -5.81 3.34
C LEU A 253 2.38 -6.26 4.69
N ASP A 254 1.90 -7.50 4.79
CA ASP A 254 1.29 -8.01 6.03
C ASP A 254 2.30 -8.14 7.18
N ARG A 255 3.57 -8.41 6.85
CA ARG A 255 4.68 -8.42 7.83
C ARG A 255 5.04 -7.00 8.27
N MET A 256 5.16 -6.04 7.35
CA MET A 256 5.42 -4.62 7.67
C MET A 256 4.36 -4.06 8.63
N LYS A 257 3.09 -4.43 8.45
CA LYS A 257 2.00 -3.95 9.32
C LYS A 257 2.17 -4.34 10.80
N LYS A 258 2.96 -5.36 11.14
CA LYS A 258 3.18 -5.80 12.52
C LYS A 258 4.01 -4.81 13.36
N PHE A 259 4.80 -3.95 12.72
CA PHE A 259 5.63 -2.94 13.38
C PHE A 259 4.83 -1.72 13.84
N SER A 260 3.53 -1.62 13.52
CA SER A 260 2.69 -0.47 13.87
C SER A 260 3.24 0.89 13.42
N LYS A 261 4.08 0.88 12.39
CA LYS A 261 4.63 2.06 11.72
C LYS A 261 3.84 2.36 10.44
N PRO A 262 3.76 3.63 10.03
CA PRO A 262 3.24 3.98 8.72
C PRO A 262 4.20 3.53 7.62
N ILE A 263 3.64 3.27 6.44
CA ILE A 263 4.34 2.66 5.30
C ILE A 263 4.45 3.70 4.18
N PHE A 264 5.63 3.85 3.60
CA PHE A 264 5.86 4.60 2.37
C PHE A 264 6.39 3.63 1.31
N ILE A 265 6.01 3.82 0.06
CA ILE A 265 6.56 3.04 -1.05
C ILE A 265 7.62 3.89 -1.72
N ASP A 266 8.86 3.69 -1.32
CA ASP A 266 9.99 4.57 -1.63
C ASP A 266 10.32 4.58 -3.12
N GLU A 267 10.04 3.46 -3.78
CA GLU A 267 10.24 3.26 -5.20
C GLU A 267 9.10 2.39 -5.75
N ALA A 268 8.36 2.95 -6.70
CA ALA A 268 7.41 2.20 -7.51
C ALA A 268 7.77 2.37 -8.99
N GLY A 269 7.94 1.26 -9.72
CA GLY A 269 8.27 1.32 -11.14
C GLY A 269 7.70 0.15 -11.93
N THR A 270 7.34 0.40 -13.19
CA THR A 270 7.05 -0.65 -14.16
C THR A 270 7.76 -0.38 -15.49
N THR A 271 8.32 -1.42 -16.09
CA THR A 271 8.87 -1.30 -17.44
C THR A 271 7.75 -1.23 -18.49
N SER A 272 8.08 -0.81 -19.71
CA SER A 272 7.17 -0.77 -20.85
C SER A 272 7.28 -1.98 -21.78
N ILE A 273 8.25 -2.86 -21.54
CA ILE A 273 8.55 -4.01 -22.42
C ILE A 273 7.64 -5.19 -22.08
N LYS A 274 7.04 -5.77 -23.12
CA LYS A 274 6.19 -6.96 -23.03
C LYS A 274 6.61 -7.94 -24.13
N GLU A 275 7.51 -8.85 -23.80
CA GLU A 275 7.94 -9.93 -24.70
C GLU A 275 7.48 -11.28 -24.19
N THR A 276 7.51 -12.31 -25.04
CA THR A 276 7.11 -13.69 -24.69
C THR A 276 8.31 -14.59 -24.38
N SER A 277 9.53 -14.07 -24.51
CA SER A 277 10.79 -14.76 -24.17
C SER A 277 11.92 -13.74 -24.07
N PHE A 278 12.85 -13.91 -23.14
CA PHE A 278 13.95 -12.96 -22.97
C PHE A 278 14.86 -12.93 -24.20
N ASP A 279 14.94 -11.78 -24.85
CA ASP A 279 15.79 -11.53 -26.02
C ASP A 279 16.11 -10.04 -26.11
N ASN A 280 17.40 -9.71 -25.97
CA ASN A 280 17.85 -8.31 -25.95
C ASN A 280 17.44 -7.54 -27.21
N ASN A 281 17.52 -8.15 -28.40
CA ASN A 281 17.20 -7.45 -29.64
C ASN A 281 15.69 -7.22 -29.78
N ARG A 282 14.87 -8.20 -29.34
CA ARG A 282 13.41 -8.04 -29.30
C ARG A 282 13.00 -7.01 -28.25
N ASN A 283 13.57 -7.04 -27.05
CA ASN A 283 13.34 -6.02 -26.01
C ASN A 283 13.63 -4.60 -26.54
N ILE A 284 14.79 -4.40 -27.17
CA ILE A 284 15.15 -3.11 -27.80
C ILE A 284 14.15 -2.72 -28.89
N SER A 285 13.74 -3.68 -29.74
CA SER A 285 12.80 -3.42 -30.83
C SER A 285 11.40 -3.06 -30.30
N SER A 286 10.91 -3.81 -29.32
CA SER A 286 9.67 -3.59 -28.58
C SER A 286 9.65 -2.20 -27.96
N TYR A 287 10.74 -1.85 -27.28
CA TYR A 287 10.88 -0.52 -26.71
C TYR A 287 10.81 0.56 -27.78
N LYS A 288 11.58 0.47 -28.87
CA LYS A 288 11.58 1.46 -29.95
C LYS A 288 10.21 1.61 -30.61
N LEU A 289 9.48 0.50 -30.81
CA LEU A 289 8.11 0.53 -31.33
C LEU A 289 7.17 1.27 -30.37
N ASN A 290 7.31 0.98 -29.07
CA ASN A 290 6.50 1.54 -28.01
C ASN A 290 6.96 2.94 -27.53
N HIS A 291 8.13 3.42 -27.97
CA HIS A 291 8.75 4.70 -27.60
C HIS A 291 9.25 5.40 -28.87
N THR A 292 8.41 5.47 -29.90
CA THR A 292 8.70 6.29 -31.07
C THR A 292 8.51 7.75 -30.68
N TRP A 293 9.55 8.35 -30.11
CA TRP A 293 9.68 9.80 -30.01
C TRP A 293 10.46 10.30 -31.23
N ALA A 294 9.81 11.15 -32.01
CA ALA A 294 10.52 12.06 -32.90
C ALA A 294 9.95 13.47 -32.63
N PRO A 295 10.77 14.53 -32.67
CA PRO A 295 10.27 15.89 -32.63
C PRO A 295 9.11 16.07 -33.63
N GLY A 296 7.91 16.42 -33.14
CA GLY A 296 6.70 16.56 -33.95
C GLY A 296 5.79 15.34 -34.05
N ASN A 297 6.17 14.18 -33.50
CA ASN A 297 5.32 13.00 -33.39
C ASN A 297 4.83 12.81 -31.95
N ILE A 298 3.56 12.43 -31.80
CA ILE A 298 2.97 12.11 -30.50
C ILE A 298 3.60 10.81 -29.99
N ALA A 299 4.26 10.88 -28.83
CA ALA A 299 4.78 9.69 -28.17
C ALA A 299 3.63 8.74 -27.80
N ILE A 300 3.73 7.49 -28.23
CA ILE A 300 2.71 6.46 -28.02
C ILE A 300 3.02 5.77 -26.69
N TRP A 301 2.20 5.97 -25.66
CA TRP A 301 2.32 5.19 -24.43
C TRP A 301 1.74 3.78 -24.61
N THR A 302 2.32 2.79 -23.94
CA THR A 302 1.70 1.46 -23.88
C THR A 302 0.52 1.49 -22.91
N LYS A 303 -0.66 1.02 -23.36
CA LYS A 303 -1.86 0.94 -22.52
C LYS A 303 -1.59 0.23 -21.20
N VAL A 304 -0.77 -0.81 -21.22
CA VAL A 304 -0.60 -1.67 -20.04
C VAL A 304 0.31 -1.05 -18.97
N LYS A 305 1.42 -0.37 -19.34
CA LYS A 305 2.19 0.44 -18.38
C LYS A 305 1.34 1.58 -17.82
N ASN A 306 0.55 2.24 -18.68
CA ASN A 306 -0.39 3.26 -18.23
C ASN A 306 -1.37 2.70 -17.19
N ASP A 307 -1.97 1.54 -17.46
CA ASP A 307 -2.93 0.89 -16.57
C ASP A 307 -2.28 0.52 -15.23
N TRP A 308 -1.05 -0.01 -15.23
CA TRP A 308 -0.31 -0.31 -13.99
C TRP A 308 -0.01 0.91 -13.14
N ILE A 309 0.43 2.02 -13.76
CA ILE A 309 0.58 3.31 -13.08
C ILE A 309 -0.76 3.70 -12.45
N GLY A 310 -1.86 3.58 -13.19
CA GLY A 310 -3.20 3.88 -12.68
C GLY A 310 -3.66 2.95 -11.55
N GLU A 311 -3.14 1.74 -11.46
CA GLU A 311 -3.43 0.78 -10.38
C GLU A 311 -2.67 1.07 -9.08
N LEU A 312 -1.63 1.93 -9.10
CA LEU A 312 -0.95 2.35 -7.87
C LEU A 312 -1.91 2.99 -6.86
N LYS A 313 -2.94 3.67 -7.34
CA LYS A 313 -4.02 4.18 -6.49
C LYS A 313 -4.64 3.08 -5.62
N ASN A 314 -4.72 1.83 -6.08
CA ASN A 314 -5.32 0.78 -5.25
C ASN A 314 -4.52 0.49 -3.97
N LEU A 315 -3.27 0.96 -3.88
CA LEU A 315 -2.46 0.87 -2.66
C LEU A 315 -2.91 1.87 -1.59
N TYR A 316 -3.57 2.99 -1.94
CA TYR A 316 -4.10 3.94 -0.94
C TYR A 316 -5.20 3.33 -0.06
N ILE A 317 -5.82 2.22 -0.50
CA ILE A 317 -6.89 1.54 0.23
C ILE A 317 -6.37 1.00 1.56
N ASP A 318 -5.07 0.69 1.64
CA ASP A 318 -4.46 0.35 2.91
C ASP A 318 -4.15 1.62 3.68
N PRO A 319 -4.80 1.87 4.82
CA PRO A 319 -4.65 3.17 5.45
C PRO A 319 -3.24 3.34 6.05
N LYS A 320 -2.48 2.25 6.26
CA LYS A 320 -1.08 2.34 6.70
C LYS A 320 -0.15 2.88 5.62
N ILE A 321 -0.53 2.86 4.34
CA ILE A 321 0.28 3.38 3.24
C ILE A 321 0.04 4.88 3.11
N LEU A 322 1.06 5.68 3.45
CA LEU A 322 1.03 7.13 3.41
C LEU A 322 1.29 7.71 2.02
N GLY A 323 1.97 6.97 1.15
CA GLY A 323 2.43 7.56 -0.10
C GLY A 323 3.32 6.64 -0.90
N TRP A 324 3.67 7.09 -2.10
CA TRP A 324 4.71 6.47 -2.90
C TRP A 324 5.47 7.48 -3.75
N ALA A 325 6.74 7.19 -4.03
CA ALA A 325 7.51 7.87 -5.05
C ALA A 325 7.67 6.97 -6.27
N TYR A 326 7.14 7.40 -7.42
CA TYR A 326 7.31 6.67 -8.67
C TYR A 326 8.73 6.89 -9.20
N PHE A 327 9.41 5.81 -9.57
CA PHE A 327 10.78 5.84 -10.07
C PHE A 327 10.83 6.36 -11.51
N ASN A 328 10.77 7.68 -11.69
CA ASN A 328 10.71 8.32 -12.99
C ASN A 328 12.11 8.52 -13.58
N ALA A 329 12.68 7.42 -14.07
CA ALA A 329 14.03 7.40 -14.62
C ALA A 329 14.15 6.51 -15.85
N ASP A 330 14.90 6.99 -16.84
CA ASP A 330 15.43 6.16 -17.92
C ASP A 330 16.90 5.90 -17.65
N VAL A 331 17.19 4.74 -17.09
CA VAL A 331 18.55 4.29 -16.81
C VAL A 331 19.22 3.62 -18.01
N THR A 332 18.45 3.35 -19.07
CA THR A 332 18.98 2.85 -20.36
C THR A 332 19.48 3.99 -21.24
N TYR A 333 19.17 5.23 -20.88
CA TYR A 333 19.39 6.43 -21.71
C TYR A 333 18.86 6.21 -23.12
N TRP A 334 17.60 5.81 -23.25
CA TRP A 334 16.95 5.52 -24.52
C TRP A 334 17.64 4.38 -25.28
N PHE A 335 18.13 3.40 -24.52
CA PHE A 335 18.95 2.29 -24.98
C PHE A 335 20.24 2.69 -25.70
N THR A 336 20.75 3.91 -25.48
CA THR A 336 22.14 4.21 -25.86
C THR A 336 23.09 3.40 -24.99
N ASP A 337 22.73 3.13 -23.73
CA ASP A 337 23.46 2.18 -22.88
C ASP A 337 22.86 0.78 -22.97
N ARG A 338 23.41 -0.04 -23.86
CA ARG A 338 23.00 -1.44 -24.06
C ARG A 338 23.44 -2.37 -22.93
N SER A 339 24.29 -1.90 -22.02
CA SER A 339 24.68 -2.69 -20.84
C SER A 339 23.59 -2.71 -19.77
N LYS A 340 22.50 -1.95 -19.92
CA LYS A 340 21.42 -1.86 -18.92
C LYS A 340 20.06 -2.29 -19.46
N VAL A 341 20.05 -3.16 -20.47
CA VAL A 341 18.83 -3.69 -21.11
C VAL A 341 17.94 -4.47 -20.14
N TRP A 342 18.36 -4.74 -18.91
CA TRP A 342 17.50 -5.30 -17.88
C TRP A 342 16.83 -4.25 -16.99
N GLU A 343 17.33 -3.00 -16.92
CA GLU A 343 16.78 -1.91 -16.08
C GLU A 343 15.78 -1.04 -16.85
N LEU A 344 14.86 -1.69 -17.55
CA LEU A 344 14.14 -1.13 -18.68
C LEU A 344 13.13 -0.01 -18.34
N ASP A 345 13.27 1.13 -19.03
CA ASP A 345 12.47 2.37 -18.95
C ASP A 345 11.37 2.41 -17.89
N TRP A 346 11.71 3.02 -16.77
CA TRP A 346 10.77 3.32 -15.70
C TRP A 346 10.06 4.66 -15.92
N THR A 347 10.50 5.49 -16.86
CA THR A 347 9.98 6.85 -17.10
C THR A 347 8.48 6.84 -17.38
N ALA A 348 7.74 7.62 -16.62
CA ALA A 348 6.32 7.87 -16.84
C ALA A 348 6.05 9.29 -17.36
N ILE A 349 6.99 10.21 -17.18
CA ILE A 349 6.88 11.62 -17.57
C ILE A 349 8.26 12.19 -17.90
N ASP A 350 8.37 12.87 -19.04
CA ASP A 350 9.60 13.49 -19.52
C ASP A 350 9.26 14.81 -20.25
N PRO A 351 9.57 15.98 -19.66
CA PRO A 351 9.29 17.27 -20.28
C PRO A 351 10.19 17.56 -21.49
N ASP A 352 11.40 16.99 -21.53
CA ASP A 352 12.32 17.25 -22.66
C ASP A 352 11.80 16.61 -23.96
N LYS A 353 10.82 15.72 -23.83
CA LYS A 353 10.19 14.97 -24.92
C LYS A 353 8.71 15.26 -25.09
N TYR A 354 8.13 16.14 -24.28
CA TYR A 354 6.70 16.38 -24.26
C TYR A 354 5.90 15.08 -24.07
N PHE A 355 6.36 14.22 -23.16
CA PHE A 355 5.81 12.89 -22.94
C PHE A 355 5.29 12.72 -21.51
N ALA A 356 4.06 12.23 -21.38
CA ALA A 356 3.53 11.77 -20.11
C ALA A 356 2.49 10.65 -20.30
N TYR A 357 2.55 9.63 -19.46
CA TYR A 357 1.49 8.64 -19.35
C TYR A 357 0.22 9.29 -18.77
N PRO A 358 -0.97 9.19 -19.39
CA PRO A 358 -2.17 9.85 -18.89
C PRO A 358 -2.49 9.57 -17.42
N ASN A 359 -2.22 8.35 -16.94
CA ASN A 359 -2.46 8.01 -15.54
C ASN A 359 -1.44 8.65 -14.58
N ILE A 360 -0.19 8.94 -14.98
CA ILE A 360 0.74 9.69 -14.11
C ILE A 360 0.23 11.12 -13.88
N ILE A 361 -0.31 11.76 -14.93
CA ILE A 361 -0.91 13.09 -14.84
C ILE A 361 -2.17 13.08 -13.99
N LYS A 362 -2.99 12.02 -14.08
CA LYS A 362 -4.17 11.86 -13.20
C LYS A 362 -3.76 11.71 -11.75
N LEU A 363 -2.73 10.93 -11.43
CA LEU A 363 -2.24 10.79 -10.05
C LEU A 363 -1.72 12.12 -9.51
N LEU A 364 -0.95 12.86 -10.32
CA LEU A 364 -0.45 14.20 -9.98
C LEU A 364 -1.54 15.27 -9.85
N ASN A 365 -2.74 15.03 -10.36
CA ASN A 365 -3.88 15.95 -10.26
C ASN A 365 -4.99 15.43 -9.34
N ASP A 366 -4.82 14.25 -8.75
CA ASP A 366 -5.82 13.69 -7.86
C ASP A 366 -5.82 14.49 -6.55
N PRO A 367 -6.92 15.19 -6.20
CA PRO A 367 -6.99 15.97 -4.97
C PRO A 367 -6.75 15.14 -3.71
N LYS A 368 -7.01 13.82 -3.76
CA LYS A 368 -6.72 12.91 -2.66
C LYS A 368 -5.22 12.73 -2.43
N MET A 369 -4.40 12.90 -3.48
CA MET A 369 -2.94 12.72 -3.50
C MET A 369 -2.14 14.03 -3.40
N LEU A 370 -2.81 15.18 -3.53
CA LEU A 370 -2.23 16.53 -3.57
C LEU A 370 -2.31 17.29 -2.23
N ARG A 371 -2.54 16.59 -1.12
CA ARG A 371 -2.63 17.21 0.20
C ARG A 371 -1.26 17.68 0.67
N ASP A 372 -1.25 18.64 1.61
CA ASP A 372 -0.01 19.18 2.15
C ASP A 372 0.85 18.07 2.80
N PRO A 373 1.97 17.69 2.18
CA PRO A 373 2.77 16.58 2.66
C PRO A 373 3.54 16.92 3.94
N THR A 374 3.67 18.21 4.29
CA THR A 374 4.42 18.64 5.48
C THR A 374 3.66 18.37 6.77
N LEU A 375 2.33 18.22 6.72
CA LEU A 375 1.49 17.96 7.89
C LEU A 375 1.93 16.70 8.66
N TYR A 376 2.55 15.72 8.00
CA TYR A 376 3.02 14.51 8.66
C TYR A 376 4.17 14.78 9.64
N PHE A 377 4.96 15.83 9.41
CA PHE A 377 6.06 16.26 10.29
C PHE A 377 5.57 17.02 11.52
N ASP A 378 4.31 17.45 11.54
CA ASP A 378 3.75 18.29 12.60
C ASP A 378 2.78 17.51 13.52
N LEU A 379 2.65 16.20 13.34
CA LEU A 379 1.79 15.34 14.16
C LEU A 379 2.46 14.93 15.47
N SER A 380 1.74 15.01 16.59
CA SER A 380 2.22 14.45 17.85
C SER A 380 2.19 12.92 17.84
N ASP A 381 3.09 12.27 18.59
CA ASP A 381 3.13 10.79 18.74
C ASP A 381 1.78 10.20 19.20
N LYS A 382 1.04 10.97 20.01
CA LYS A 382 -0.30 10.60 20.49
C LYS A 382 -1.34 10.67 19.37
N GLU A 383 -1.19 11.57 18.41
CA GLU A 383 -2.06 11.67 17.22
C GLU A 383 -1.73 10.61 16.17
N LEU A 384 -0.47 10.18 16.05
CA LEU A 384 -0.09 9.04 15.20
C LEU A 384 -0.64 7.71 15.78
N ALA A 385 -0.57 7.52 17.10
CA ALA A 385 -1.01 6.30 17.77
C ALA A 385 -2.53 6.20 17.99
N SER A 386 -3.27 7.33 18.02
CA SER A 386 -4.71 7.36 18.29
C SER A 386 -5.60 7.33 17.05
N LYS A 387 -5.03 7.30 15.84
CA LYS A 387 -5.80 7.26 14.61
C LYS A 387 -6.52 5.92 14.52
N ASP A 388 -7.85 5.98 14.46
CA ASP A 388 -8.72 4.90 14.02
C ASP A 388 -8.78 5.03 12.49
N TRP A 389 -8.03 4.18 11.79
CA TRP A 389 -7.62 4.33 10.37
C TRP A 389 -8.72 4.00 9.33
N ILE A 390 -10.00 4.13 9.67
CA ILE A 390 -11.11 3.74 8.78
C ILE A 390 -11.95 4.97 8.46
N THR A 391 -12.01 5.30 7.17
CA THR A 391 -12.75 6.46 6.65
C THR A 391 -14.25 6.20 6.62
N ASN A 392 -15.06 7.25 6.43
CA ASN A 392 -16.50 7.05 6.22
C ASN A 392 -16.78 6.28 4.92
N ASP A 393 -15.94 6.44 3.89
CA ASP A 393 -15.99 5.67 2.65
C ASP A 393 -15.69 4.18 2.90
N ASP A 394 -14.68 3.85 3.71
CA ASP A 394 -14.38 2.46 4.08
C ASP A 394 -15.52 1.86 4.91
N MET A 395 -16.12 2.64 5.81
CA MET A 395 -17.32 2.22 6.54
C MET A 395 -18.52 2.03 5.60
N TYR A 396 -18.70 2.88 4.59
CA TYR A 396 -19.75 2.75 3.59
C TYR A 396 -19.53 1.51 2.71
N ASN A 397 -18.29 1.22 2.33
CA ASN A 397 -17.92 0.01 1.60
C ASN A 397 -18.13 -1.24 2.44
N ILE A 398 -17.76 -1.23 3.73
CA ILE A 398 -18.08 -2.33 4.66
C ILE A 398 -19.59 -2.49 4.80
N GLU A 399 -20.35 -1.39 4.96
CA GLU A 399 -21.81 -1.41 5.05
C GLU A 399 -22.47 -2.00 3.79
N ASP A 400 -22.13 -1.48 2.61
CA ASP A 400 -22.67 -1.89 1.31
C ASP A 400 -22.32 -3.35 1.01
N LEU A 401 -21.08 -3.78 1.30
CA LEU A 401 -20.64 -5.14 1.07
C LEU A 401 -21.26 -6.13 2.08
N VAL A 402 -21.36 -5.77 3.37
CA VAL A 402 -22.09 -6.56 4.39
C VAL A 402 -23.56 -6.69 4.00
N SER A 403 -24.17 -5.62 3.47
CA SER A 403 -25.54 -5.60 2.96
C SER A 403 -25.72 -6.52 1.74
N LYS A 404 -24.71 -6.61 0.87
CA LYS A 404 -24.71 -7.47 -0.33
C LYS A 404 -24.43 -8.94 -0.01
N TYR A 405 -23.48 -9.23 0.88
CA TYR A 405 -23.01 -10.59 1.16
C TYR A 405 -23.81 -11.34 2.24
N ILE A 406 -24.50 -10.63 3.16
CA ILE A 406 -25.41 -11.29 4.10
C ILE A 406 -26.68 -11.83 3.40
N VAL A 407 -27.06 -11.27 2.24
CA VAL A 407 -28.18 -11.79 1.44
C VAL A 407 -27.83 -13.13 0.75
N PHE A 408 -26.54 -13.48 0.58
CA PHE A 408 -26.09 -14.65 -0.20
C PHE A 408 -24.87 -15.37 0.42
N GLN A 409 -25.01 -15.95 1.60
CA GLN A 409 -23.90 -16.51 2.38
C GLN A 409 -23.03 -17.57 1.67
N GLU A 410 -21.75 -17.26 1.42
CA GLU A 410 -20.55 -17.87 2.03
C GLU A 410 -19.31 -17.26 1.38
N TRP A 411 -18.71 -16.25 2.01
CA TRP A 411 -17.25 -16.11 2.07
C TRP A 411 -16.94 -15.77 3.52
N ASP A 412 -15.97 -16.47 4.07
CA ASP A 412 -15.60 -16.36 5.45
C ASP A 412 -14.98 -14.96 5.67
N ILE A 413 -15.80 -14.01 6.10
CA ILE A 413 -15.34 -12.66 6.51
C ILE A 413 -14.20 -12.77 7.55
N LEU A 414 -14.08 -13.93 8.23
CA LEU A 414 -12.99 -14.22 9.16
C LEU A 414 -11.67 -14.66 8.49
N THR A 415 -11.68 -15.20 7.26
CA THR A 415 -10.46 -15.60 6.55
C THR A 415 -9.85 -14.47 5.73
N GLU A 416 -10.66 -13.53 5.24
CA GLU A 416 -10.14 -12.33 4.60
C GLU A 416 -9.82 -11.26 5.65
N GLN A 417 -8.54 -11.22 6.04
CA GLN A 417 -7.99 -10.36 7.09
C GLN A 417 -8.41 -8.88 6.96
N LYS A 418 -8.50 -8.34 5.74
CA LYS A 418 -8.94 -6.96 5.48
C LYS A 418 -10.35 -6.62 5.99
N TYR A 419 -11.21 -7.62 6.24
CA TYR A 419 -12.59 -7.40 6.70
C TYR A 419 -12.81 -7.80 8.16
N SER A 420 -12.09 -8.81 8.65
CA SER A 420 -12.15 -9.19 10.06
C SER A 420 -11.43 -8.20 10.97
N ASP A 421 -10.35 -7.57 10.49
CA ASP A 421 -9.56 -6.63 11.28
C ASP A 421 -10.36 -5.40 11.75
N PRO A 422 -11.15 -4.71 10.90
CA PRO A 422 -12.06 -3.65 11.34
C PRO A 422 -13.05 -4.10 12.42
N LEU A 423 -13.63 -5.29 12.30
CA LEU A 423 -14.64 -5.78 13.25
C LEU A 423 -14.05 -6.24 14.59
N LYS A 424 -12.73 -6.22 14.78
CA LYS A 424 -12.09 -6.46 16.09
C LYS A 424 -12.23 -5.28 17.04
N PHE A 425 -12.47 -4.06 16.55
CA PHE A 425 -12.55 -2.87 17.40
C PHE A 425 -13.98 -2.53 17.81
N ALA A 426 -14.17 -2.15 19.08
CA ALA A 426 -15.48 -1.94 19.70
C ALA A 426 -16.29 -0.79 19.08
N LYS A 427 -15.61 0.26 18.58
CA LYS A 427 -16.25 1.41 17.93
C LYS A 427 -17.00 1.00 16.65
N TYR A 428 -16.40 0.13 15.83
CA TYR A 428 -16.99 -0.34 14.59
C TYR A 428 -18.07 -1.38 14.82
N GLN A 429 -17.88 -2.26 15.82
CA GLN A 429 -18.94 -3.16 16.28
C GLN A 429 -20.20 -2.38 16.69
N LYS A 430 -20.03 -1.30 17.48
CA LYS A 430 -21.13 -0.44 17.93
C LYS A 430 -21.79 0.36 16.79
N TYR A 431 -21.00 0.80 15.82
CA TYR A 431 -21.52 1.48 14.64
C TYR A 431 -22.35 0.54 13.77
N LEU A 432 -21.83 -0.66 13.47
CA LEU A 432 -22.55 -1.69 12.73
C LEU A 432 -23.83 -2.10 13.48
N GLU A 433 -23.72 -2.32 14.80
CA GLU A 433 -24.87 -2.60 15.69
C GLU A 433 -25.96 -1.55 15.52
N LYS A 434 -25.63 -0.25 15.62
CA LYS A 434 -26.60 0.85 15.48
C LYS A 434 -27.30 0.85 14.11
N LYS A 435 -26.59 0.50 13.04
CA LYS A 435 -27.12 0.47 11.67
C LYS A 435 -28.07 -0.70 11.42
N ILE A 436 -27.70 -1.89 11.92
CA ILE A 436 -28.49 -3.11 11.70
C ILE A 436 -29.54 -3.35 12.77
N THR A 437 -29.55 -2.59 13.88
CA THR A 437 -30.48 -2.79 15.02
C THR A 437 -31.96 -2.80 14.60
N ASN A 438 -32.32 -2.05 13.56
CA ASN A 438 -33.70 -2.02 13.06
C ASN A 438 -33.94 -2.97 11.87
N ASP A 439 -32.92 -3.70 11.43
CA ASP A 439 -33.04 -4.68 10.35
C ASP A 439 -33.29 -6.08 10.95
N PRO A 440 -34.52 -6.62 10.82
CA PRO A 440 -34.91 -7.87 11.47
C PRO A 440 -34.15 -9.10 10.98
N ILE A 441 -33.63 -9.07 9.76
CA ILE A 441 -32.94 -10.20 9.15
C ILE A 441 -31.47 -10.14 9.52
N PHE A 442 -30.86 -8.97 9.33
CA PHE A 442 -29.43 -8.77 9.56
C PHE A 442 -29.07 -8.80 11.04
N CYS A 443 -29.94 -8.28 11.91
CA CYS A 443 -29.64 -8.20 13.33
C CYS A 443 -29.46 -9.59 13.97
N GLY A 444 -30.46 -10.47 13.84
CA GLY A 444 -30.39 -11.83 14.41
C GLY A 444 -29.22 -12.63 13.86
N PHE A 445 -28.89 -12.40 12.58
CA PHE A 445 -27.76 -13.06 11.93
C PHE A 445 -26.40 -12.59 12.48
N VAL A 446 -26.13 -11.28 12.46
CA VAL A 446 -24.83 -10.72 12.90
C VAL A 446 -24.58 -10.99 14.38
N SER A 447 -25.60 -10.85 15.25
CA SER A 447 -25.47 -11.17 16.67
C SER A 447 -25.19 -12.64 16.96
N SER A 448 -25.56 -13.57 16.05
CA SER A 448 -25.24 -14.99 16.20
C SER A 448 -23.77 -15.35 15.87
N LYS A 449 -23.12 -14.54 15.04
CA LYS A 449 -21.73 -14.74 14.59
C LYS A 449 -20.71 -13.87 15.33
N PHE A 450 -21.10 -12.65 15.70
CA PHE A 450 -20.27 -11.72 16.46
C PHE A 450 -20.88 -11.52 17.85
N SER A 451 -20.44 -12.33 18.81
CA SER A 451 -20.99 -12.37 20.18
C SER A 451 -20.96 -11.03 20.94
N LYS A 452 -20.13 -10.08 20.48
CA LYS A 452 -20.03 -8.72 21.03
C LYS A 452 -21.01 -7.71 20.41
N ILE A 453 -21.62 -8.03 19.26
CA ILE A 453 -22.65 -7.20 18.62
C ILE A 453 -23.99 -7.68 19.15
N LYS A 454 -24.60 -6.92 20.06
CA LYS A 454 -25.87 -7.30 20.70
C LYS A 454 -27.01 -6.43 20.19
N CYS A 455 -27.45 -6.66 18.96
CA CYS A 455 -28.62 -5.96 18.49
C CYS A 455 -29.89 -6.74 18.91
N THR A 456 -30.90 -5.98 19.34
CA THR A 456 -32.24 -6.52 19.61
C THR A 456 -33.19 -5.75 18.71
N PRO A 457 -33.91 -6.39 17.79
CA PRO A 457 -34.79 -5.67 16.88
C PRO A 457 -35.87 -4.90 17.66
N ASN A 458 -35.90 -3.57 17.54
CA ASN A 458 -36.78 -2.69 18.36
C ASN A 458 -38.27 -2.71 17.96
N LYS A 459 -38.71 -3.58 17.04
CA LYS A 459 -40.10 -3.63 16.55
C LYS A 459 -40.67 -5.03 16.74
N ASP A 460 -42.00 -5.13 16.84
CA ASP A 460 -42.70 -6.42 16.73
C ASP A 460 -42.56 -6.95 15.29
N PHE A 461 -41.94 -8.12 15.17
CA PHE A 461 -41.68 -8.80 13.91
C PHE A 461 -42.52 -10.06 13.73
N SER A 462 -43.70 -10.13 14.36
CA SER A 462 -44.71 -11.16 14.11
C SER A 462 -45.02 -11.39 12.62
N TRP A 463 -44.80 -10.37 11.77
CA TRP A 463 -44.88 -10.45 10.31
C TRP A 463 -43.75 -11.22 9.62
N LEU A 464 -42.63 -11.54 10.28
CA LEU A 464 -41.60 -12.44 9.72
C LEU A 464 -42.12 -13.87 9.51
N ASN A 465 -43.26 -14.23 10.12
CA ASN A 465 -43.99 -15.46 9.82
C ASN A 465 -44.63 -15.44 8.41
N ASP A 466 -44.77 -14.26 7.80
CA ASP A 466 -45.25 -14.09 6.44
C ASP A 466 -44.08 -14.21 5.45
N LYS A 467 -43.81 -15.45 5.05
CA LYS A 467 -42.74 -15.83 4.11
C LYS A 467 -42.78 -15.00 2.82
N LYS A 468 -43.96 -14.59 2.34
CA LYS A 468 -44.14 -13.81 1.11
C LYS A 468 -43.67 -12.38 1.28
N LYS A 469 -43.96 -11.76 2.43
CA LYS A 469 -43.54 -10.38 2.73
C LYS A 469 -42.03 -10.26 2.94
N VAL A 470 -41.42 -11.27 3.57
CA VAL A 470 -39.96 -11.37 3.70
C VAL A 470 -39.30 -11.49 2.32
N PHE A 471 -39.89 -12.26 1.41
CA PHE A 471 -39.40 -12.42 0.05
C PHE A 471 -39.44 -11.13 -0.78
N GLU A 472 -40.56 -10.40 -0.78
CA GLU A 472 -40.68 -9.14 -1.52
C GLU A 472 -39.66 -8.09 -1.04
N LEU A 473 -39.32 -8.09 0.25
CA LEU A 473 -38.27 -7.21 0.79
C LEU A 473 -36.86 -7.63 0.35
N LEU A 474 -36.56 -8.92 0.35
CA LEU A 474 -35.28 -9.44 -0.13
C LEU A 474 -35.12 -9.17 -1.62
N LYS A 475 -36.14 -9.49 -2.43
CA LYS A 475 -36.18 -9.22 -3.87
C LYS A 475 -35.96 -7.74 -4.17
N LYS A 476 -36.70 -6.85 -3.51
CA LYS A 476 -36.53 -5.40 -3.64
C LYS A 476 -35.10 -4.94 -3.32
N LYS A 477 -34.46 -5.52 -2.29
CA LYS A 477 -33.07 -5.20 -1.93
C LYS A 477 -32.06 -5.69 -2.98
N VAL A 478 -32.27 -6.88 -3.55
CA VAL A 478 -31.46 -7.43 -4.65
C VAL A 478 -31.61 -6.59 -5.91
N ASP A 479 -32.84 -6.24 -6.29
CA ASP A 479 -33.16 -5.42 -7.46
C ASP A 479 -32.65 -3.98 -7.33
N MET A 480 -32.53 -3.46 -6.10
CA MET A 480 -31.92 -2.15 -5.81
C MET A 480 -30.38 -2.18 -5.80
N SER A 481 -29.76 -3.36 -5.84
CA SER A 481 -28.30 -3.46 -5.89
C SER A 481 -27.81 -3.23 -7.32
N ASN A 482 -26.76 -2.41 -7.48
CA ASN A 482 -26.20 -2.08 -8.80
C ASN A 482 -25.44 -3.26 -9.48
N ILE A 483 -25.59 -4.50 -8.99
CA ILE A 483 -24.85 -5.68 -9.46
C ILE A 483 -25.85 -6.68 -10.04
N LYS A 484 -25.74 -6.97 -11.35
CA LYS A 484 -26.50 -8.04 -12.01
C LYS A 484 -25.89 -9.39 -11.64
N LEU A 485 -26.52 -10.14 -10.75
CA LEU A 485 -26.17 -11.55 -10.49
C LEU A 485 -26.70 -12.43 -11.64
N SER A 486 -25.91 -13.41 -12.07
CA SER A 486 -26.38 -14.41 -13.03
C SER A 486 -27.29 -15.43 -12.32
N ASN A 487 -28.24 -16.03 -13.05
CA ASN A 487 -29.10 -17.10 -12.51
C ASN A 487 -28.29 -18.26 -11.91
N TRP A 488 -27.14 -18.59 -12.52
CA TRP A 488 -26.20 -19.59 -12.01
C TRP A 488 -25.64 -19.23 -10.63
N GLY A 489 -25.23 -17.97 -10.44
CA GLY A 489 -24.74 -17.49 -9.15
C GLY A 489 -25.81 -17.50 -8.06
N ILE A 490 -27.09 -17.37 -8.43
CA ILE A 490 -28.20 -17.48 -7.48
C ILE A 490 -28.46 -18.96 -7.11
N TRP A 491 -28.40 -19.88 -8.09
CA TRP A 491 -28.59 -21.31 -7.86
C TRP A 491 -27.50 -21.95 -7.00
N GLU A 492 -26.22 -21.69 -7.31
CA GLU A 492 -25.08 -22.24 -6.57
C GLU A 492 -25.12 -21.84 -5.09
N GLN A 493 -25.54 -20.61 -4.81
CA GLN A 493 -25.71 -20.10 -3.44
C GLN A 493 -26.91 -20.75 -2.72
N ALA A 494 -28.01 -21.06 -3.43
CA ALA A 494 -29.15 -21.76 -2.85
C ALA A 494 -28.78 -23.19 -2.40
N GLU A 495 -28.00 -23.92 -3.21
CA GLU A 495 -27.51 -25.27 -2.88
C GLU A 495 -26.61 -25.30 -1.63
N ILE A 496 -25.69 -24.34 -1.51
CA ILE A 496 -24.81 -24.21 -0.34
C ILE A 496 -25.63 -23.98 0.94
N ILE A 497 -26.61 -23.06 0.89
CA ILE A 497 -27.48 -22.77 2.03
C ILE A 497 -28.30 -24.00 2.41
N LYS A 498 -28.88 -24.75 1.45
CA LYS A 498 -29.63 -25.98 1.73
C LYS A 498 -28.76 -27.02 2.44
N LYS A 499 -27.53 -27.23 1.98
CA LYS A 499 -26.58 -28.17 2.60
C LYS A 499 -26.28 -27.81 4.05
N SER A 500 -26.02 -26.53 4.34
CA SER A 500 -25.75 -26.04 5.70
C SER A 500 -26.97 -26.10 6.61
N LEU A 501 -28.17 -25.79 6.09
CA LEU A 501 -29.43 -25.94 6.82
C LEU A 501 -29.74 -27.41 7.13
N LEU A 502 -29.45 -28.33 6.21
CA LEU A 502 -29.62 -29.77 6.41
C LEU A 502 -28.70 -30.32 7.51
N VAL A 503 -27.46 -29.84 7.59
CA VAL A 503 -26.53 -30.19 8.69
C VAL A 503 -27.09 -29.72 10.04
N LYS A 504 -27.53 -28.46 10.14
CA LYS A 504 -28.17 -27.95 11.36
C LYS A 504 -29.45 -28.69 11.70
N TYR A 505 -30.32 -28.95 10.72
CA TYR A 505 -31.57 -29.70 10.90
C TYR A 505 -31.37 -31.10 11.49
N LYS A 506 -30.26 -31.77 11.12
CA LYS A 506 -29.89 -33.11 11.61
C LYS A 506 -29.26 -33.10 13.01
N THR A 507 -28.89 -31.94 13.55
CA THR A 507 -28.29 -31.84 14.90
C THR A 507 -29.35 -32.06 15.98
N THR A 508 -29.07 -32.93 16.96
CA THR A 508 -30.05 -33.46 17.92
C THR A 508 -30.48 -32.48 19.03
N ASN A 509 -29.75 -31.39 19.25
CA ASN A 509 -29.96 -30.46 20.37
C ASN A 509 -30.65 -29.13 20.00
N ILE A 510 -31.34 -29.06 18.86
CA ILE A 510 -32.04 -27.83 18.44
C ILE A 510 -33.49 -27.85 18.92
N ALA A 511 -33.96 -26.73 19.49
CA ALA A 511 -35.33 -26.58 19.95
C ALA A 511 -36.35 -26.85 18.81
N PHE A 512 -37.49 -27.44 19.13
CA PHE A 512 -38.50 -27.84 18.14
C PHE A 512 -38.93 -26.71 17.19
N THR A 513 -39.10 -25.49 17.74
CA THR A 513 -39.43 -24.27 16.97
C THR A 513 -38.33 -23.86 16.00
N GLN A 514 -37.06 -23.99 16.39
CA GLN A 514 -35.92 -23.74 15.52
C GLN A 514 -35.81 -24.82 14.42
N LYS A 515 -36.04 -26.09 14.76
CA LYS A 515 -36.05 -27.20 13.79
C LYS A 515 -37.15 -27.04 12.73
N LYS A 516 -38.35 -26.60 13.15
CA LYS A 516 -39.46 -26.25 12.24
C LYS A 516 -39.12 -25.07 11.33
N SER A 517 -38.43 -24.05 11.85
CA SER A 517 -37.99 -22.88 11.09
C SER A 517 -36.94 -23.25 10.03
N ILE A 518 -35.97 -24.10 10.38
CA ILE A 518 -34.95 -24.61 9.44
C ILE A 518 -35.61 -25.42 8.31
N LYS A 519 -36.54 -26.33 8.65
CA LYS A 519 -37.30 -27.09 7.64
C LYS A 519 -38.07 -26.18 6.69
N ASN A 520 -38.78 -25.20 7.24
CA ASN A 520 -39.53 -24.21 6.48
C ASN A 520 -38.67 -23.40 5.50
N MET A 521 -37.39 -23.22 5.81
CA MET A 521 -36.42 -22.48 5.00
C MET A 521 -35.82 -23.37 3.89
N ILE A 522 -35.59 -24.66 4.17
CA ILE A 522 -35.21 -25.66 3.16
C ILE A 522 -36.33 -25.84 2.13
N ASP A 523 -37.57 -26.05 2.58
CA ASP A 523 -38.74 -26.20 1.71
C ASP A 523 -38.95 -24.95 0.83
N TYR A 524 -38.63 -23.78 1.38
CA TYR A 524 -38.70 -22.51 0.68
C TYR A 524 -37.60 -22.36 -0.40
N LEU A 525 -36.36 -22.76 -0.11
CA LEU A 525 -35.27 -22.75 -1.10
C LEU A 525 -35.55 -23.70 -2.27
N ASN A 526 -36.07 -24.90 -1.97
CA ASN A 526 -36.51 -25.84 -3.01
C ASN A 526 -37.64 -25.24 -3.87
N TYR A 527 -38.65 -24.60 -3.25
CA TYR A 527 -39.71 -23.91 -3.98
C TYR A 527 -39.16 -22.76 -4.86
N PHE A 528 -38.22 -21.98 -4.34
CA PHE A 528 -37.59 -20.88 -5.06
C PHE A 528 -36.83 -21.37 -6.30
N GLU A 529 -36.03 -22.42 -6.18
CA GLU A 529 -35.35 -23.05 -7.31
C GLU A 529 -36.32 -23.55 -8.37
N THR A 530 -37.33 -24.34 -7.96
CA THR A 530 -38.30 -24.94 -8.89
C THR A 530 -39.13 -23.89 -9.64
N ASN A 531 -39.44 -22.74 -9.05
CA ASN A 531 -40.38 -21.78 -9.65
C ASN A 531 -39.72 -20.56 -10.28
N TYR A 532 -38.46 -20.25 -9.95
CA TYR A 532 -37.82 -19.00 -10.37
C TYR A 532 -36.45 -19.17 -11.02
N LEU A 533 -35.79 -20.30 -10.81
CA LEU A 533 -34.53 -20.61 -11.50
C LEU A 533 -34.73 -21.54 -12.70
N ASP A 534 -35.89 -22.20 -12.81
CA ASP A 534 -36.25 -23.04 -13.96
C ASP A 534 -36.81 -22.23 -15.15
N LEU A 535 -35.95 -21.35 -15.67
CA LEU A 535 -35.93 -20.94 -17.08
C LEU A 535 -34.52 -21.24 -17.61
N ARG A 536 -34.23 -22.55 -17.68
CA ARG A 536 -33.02 -23.26 -18.15
C ARG A 536 -31.88 -23.44 -17.17
#